data_AF-A0A077L700-F1
#
_entry.id   AF-A0A077L700-F1
#
_cell.length_a   1.000
_cell.length_b   1.000
_cell.length_c   1.000
_cell.angle_alpha   90.00
_cell.angle_beta   90.00
_cell.angle_gamma   90.00
#
_symmetry.space_group_name_H-M   'P 1'
#
loop_
_entity.id
_entity.type
_entity.pdbx_description
1 polymer ?
#
loop_
_entity_poly.entity_id
_entity_poly.type
_entity_poly.pdbx_seq_one_letter_code
_entity_poly.pdbx_strand_id
1 'polypeptide(L)'
;MIENKIDNLKNLSLQKKREFITDFCLNQKLKTIQHEKKYSKNINLLDFFVNSLSEDYKKIFIHDFIQNEKDTFWYLDNWSKNAYYKKLNYLVNLFIDYVCCL
;
A
#
# COMPACT_ATOMS: atom_id res chain seq x y z
N MET A 1 7.12 -3.66 -23.11
CA MET A 1 5.71 -4.07 -22.86
C MET A 1 5.27 -3.94 -21.39
N ILE A 2 6.20 -3.80 -20.42
CA ILE A 2 5.90 -3.55 -19.00
C ILE A 2 5.59 -2.06 -18.73
N GLU A 3 6.31 -1.13 -19.38
CA GLU A 3 6.09 0.32 -19.28
C GLU A 3 4.64 0.75 -19.54
N ASN A 4 3.99 0.17 -20.56
CA ASN A 4 2.58 0.44 -20.87
C ASN A 4 1.61 0.04 -19.74
N LYS A 5 1.97 -0.90 -18.85
CA LYS A 5 1.13 -1.24 -17.68
C LYS A 5 1.34 -0.25 -16.52
N ILE A 6 2.55 0.32 -16.41
CA ILE A 6 2.92 1.28 -15.34
C ILE A 6 2.23 2.62 -15.57
N ASP A 7 2.27 3.15 -16.79
CA ASP A 7 1.58 4.40 -17.13
C ASP A 7 0.07 4.27 -16.94
N ASN A 8 -0.48 3.09 -17.23
CA ASN A 8 -1.88 2.80 -16.99
C ASN A 8 -2.25 2.85 -15.50
N LEU A 9 -1.38 2.41 -14.58
CA LEU A 9 -1.62 2.46 -13.13
C LEU A 9 -1.43 3.87 -12.55
N LYS A 10 -0.41 4.60 -13.01
CA LYS A 10 -0.15 5.98 -12.57
C LYS A 10 -1.26 6.95 -12.98
N ASN A 11 -1.90 6.71 -14.11
CA ASN A 11 -3.02 7.52 -14.61
C ASN A 11 -4.38 7.16 -13.99
N LEU A 12 -4.45 6.16 -13.10
CA LEU A 12 -5.69 5.81 -12.41
C LEU A 12 -6.10 6.86 -11.37
N SER A 13 -7.40 6.91 -11.08
CA SER A 13 -7.93 7.66 -9.96
C SER A 13 -7.36 7.16 -8.64
N LEU A 14 -7.29 8.04 -7.63
CA LEU A 14 -6.82 7.67 -6.29
C LEU A 14 -7.60 6.46 -5.74
N GLN A 15 -8.89 6.38 -6.00
CA GLN A 15 -9.72 5.24 -5.59
C GLN A 15 -9.22 3.91 -6.19
N LYS A 16 -9.04 3.85 -7.52
CA LYS A 16 -8.57 2.63 -8.19
C LYS A 16 -7.17 2.23 -7.74
N LYS A 17 -6.30 3.21 -7.48
CA LYS A 17 -4.97 2.94 -6.95
C LYS A 17 -5.05 2.35 -5.53
N ARG A 18 -5.95 2.84 -4.69
CA ARG A 18 -6.20 2.27 -3.35
C ARG A 18 -6.71 0.83 -3.45
N GLU A 19 -7.67 0.57 -4.34
CA GLU A 19 -8.19 -0.78 -4.60
C GLU A 19 -7.06 -1.74 -5.00
N PHE A 20 -6.19 -1.33 -5.93
CA PHE A 20 -5.02 -2.10 -6.33
C PHE A 20 -4.09 -2.44 -5.15
N ILE A 21 -3.81 -1.48 -4.27
CA ILE A 21 -2.94 -1.70 -3.09
C ILE A 21 -3.59 -2.68 -2.12
N THR A 22 -4.89 -2.51 -1.83
CA THR A 22 -5.64 -3.41 -0.96
C THR A 22 -5.60 -4.84 -1.51
N ASP A 23 -5.88 -5.03 -2.80
CA ASP A 23 -5.82 -6.34 -3.45
C ASP A 23 -4.41 -6.93 -3.42
N PHE A 24 -3.38 -6.11 -3.61
CA PHE A 24 -1.99 -6.55 -3.51
C PHE A 24 -1.66 -7.07 -2.09
N CYS A 25 -2.03 -6.32 -1.06
CA CYS A 25 -1.82 -6.70 0.34
C CYS A 25 -2.53 -8.01 0.68
N LEU A 26 -3.79 -8.17 0.26
CA LEU A 26 -4.56 -9.39 0.45
C LEU A 26 -3.89 -10.59 -0.24
N ASN A 27 -3.46 -10.42 -1.48
CA ASN A 27 -2.78 -11.47 -2.24
C ASN A 27 -1.46 -11.89 -1.59
N GLN A 28 -0.66 -10.94 -1.09
CA GLN A 28 0.56 -11.26 -0.34
C GLN A 28 0.25 -12.05 0.94
N LYS A 29 -0.76 -11.62 1.71
CA LYS A 29 -1.18 -12.34 2.92
C LYS A 29 -1.62 -13.78 2.63
N LEU A 30 -2.38 -13.99 1.56
CA LEU A 30 -2.78 -15.34 1.12
C LEU A 30 -1.58 -16.21 0.72
N LYS A 31 -0.60 -15.64 0.01
CA LYS A 31 0.64 -16.34 -0.33
C LYS A 31 1.43 -16.74 0.92
N THR A 32 1.56 -15.84 1.90
CA THR A 32 2.24 -16.14 3.17
C THR A 32 1.58 -17.33 3.90
N ILE A 33 0.25 -17.35 4.01
CA ILE A 33 -0.50 -18.46 4.65
C ILE A 33 -0.24 -19.80 3.95
N GLN A 34 -0.09 -19.79 2.62
CA GLN A 34 0.19 -21.01 1.84
C GLN A 34 1.66 -21.47 1.99
N HIS A 35 2.59 -20.53 2.12
CA HIS A 35 4.04 -20.78 2.19
C HIS A 35 4.57 -21.05 3.60
N GLU A 36 3.86 -20.70 4.68
CA GLU A 36 4.26 -21.05 6.06
C GLU A 36 4.31 -22.57 6.31
N LYS A 37 3.78 -23.40 5.41
CA LYS A 37 4.00 -24.86 5.41
C LYS A 37 5.38 -25.30 4.90
N LYS A 38 6.18 -24.41 4.30
CA LYS A 38 7.54 -24.67 3.83
C LYS A 38 8.45 -23.50 4.16
N TYR A 39 9.24 -23.66 5.22
CA TYR A 39 10.42 -22.86 5.58
C TYR A 39 11.04 -22.13 4.39
N SER A 40 10.78 -20.82 4.28
CA SER A 40 11.59 -19.95 3.42
C SER A 40 11.63 -18.55 4.00
N LYS A 41 12.85 -18.05 4.20
CA LYS A 41 13.22 -16.66 4.50
C LYS A 41 12.92 -15.78 3.28
N ASN A 42 11.66 -15.74 2.83
CA ASN A 42 11.26 -14.76 1.84
C ASN A 42 11.12 -13.43 2.56
N ILE A 43 12.00 -12.48 2.25
CA ILE A 43 11.82 -11.07 2.63
C ILE A 43 10.48 -10.64 2.05
N ASN A 44 9.48 -10.48 2.91
CA ASN A 44 8.15 -10.08 2.50
C ASN A 44 8.27 -8.67 1.91
N LEU A 45 8.02 -8.57 0.61
CA LEU A 45 8.12 -7.33 -0.16
C LEU A 45 7.36 -6.18 0.50
N LEU A 46 6.23 -6.51 1.12
CA LEU A 46 5.37 -5.60 1.85
C LEU A 46 6.04 -5.10 3.14
N ASP A 47 6.67 -6.01 3.89
CA ASP A 47 7.36 -5.65 5.15
C ASP A 47 8.56 -4.74 4.88
N PHE A 48 9.30 -4.99 3.78
CA PHE A 48 10.38 -4.08 3.38
C PHE A 48 9.85 -2.68 3.06
N PHE A 49 8.79 -2.58 2.25
CA PHE A 49 8.17 -1.30 1.93
C PHE A 49 7.70 -0.56 3.19
N VAL A 50 6.91 -1.23 4.03
CA VAL A 50 6.33 -0.65 5.25
C VAL A 50 7.42 -0.16 6.20
N ASN A 51 8.52 -0.89 6.34
CA ASN A 51 9.64 -0.50 7.22
C ASN A 51 10.50 0.62 6.64
N SER A 52 10.41 0.91 5.34
CA SER A 52 11.11 2.03 4.70
C SER A 52 10.35 3.36 4.81
N LEU A 53 9.07 3.34 5.18
CA LEU A 53 8.23 4.53 5.31
C LEU A 53 8.52 5.30 6.60
N SER A 54 8.38 6.62 6.56
CA SER A 54 8.31 7.42 7.79
C SER A 54 7.04 7.10 8.57
N GLU A 55 7.04 7.39 9.87
CA GLU A 55 5.95 7.04 10.80
C GLU A 55 4.55 7.47 10.32
N ASP A 56 4.39 8.70 9.82
CA ASP A 56 3.11 9.17 9.26
C ASP A 56 2.59 8.27 8.13
N TYR A 57 3.44 7.97 7.14
CA TYR A 57 3.06 7.17 5.99
C TYR A 57 2.85 5.70 6.36
N LYS A 58 3.67 5.20 7.28
CA LYS A 58 3.52 3.86 7.85
C LYS A 58 2.17 3.72 8.55
N LYS A 59 1.78 4.70 9.35
CA LYS A 59 0.48 4.73 10.04
C LYS A 59 -0.67 4.74 9.04
N ILE A 60 -0.62 5.61 8.03
CA ILE A 60 -1.63 5.63 6.96
C ILE A 60 -1.70 4.26 6.26
N PHE A 61 -0.55 3.69 5.89
CA PHE A 61 -0.52 2.43 5.14
C PHE A 61 -1.14 1.28 5.94
N ILE A 62 -0.81 1.18 7.24
CA ILE A 62 -1.31 0.13 8.11
C ILE A 62 -2.83 0.26 8.30
N HIS A 63 -3.33 1.44 8.65
CA HIS A 63 -4.78 1.63 8.87
C HIS A 63 -5.58 1.41 7.58
N ASP A 64 -5.19 2.06 6.47
CA ASP A 64 -6.00 2.03 5.25
C ASP A 64 -5.91 0.71 4.49
N PHE A 65 -4.74 0.05 4.46
CA PHE A 65 -4.52 -1.10 3.56
C PHE A 65 -4.29 -2.44 4.26
N ILE A 66 -3.74 -2.45 5.48
CA ILE A 66 -3.46 -3.69 6.21
C ILE A 66 -4.62 -4.05 7.15
N GLN A 67 -5.10 -3.08 7.91
CA GLN A 67 -6.20 -3.26 8.86
C GLN A 67 -7.57 -3.06 8.21
N ASN A 68 -7.61 -2.39 7.07
CA ASN A 68 -8.85 -2.01 6.38
C ASN A 68 -9.79 -1.26 7.34
N GLU A 69 -9.27 -0.17 7.91
CA GLU A 69 -9.97 0.68 8.87
C GLU A 69 -11.36 1.07 8.35
N LYS A 70 -12.39 0.85 9.18
CA LYS A 70 -13.79 1.10 8.81
C LYS A 70 -14.20 2.53 9.10
N ASP A 71 -13.56 3.16 10.07
CA ASP A 71 -13.79 4.58 10.33
C ASP A 71 -13.15 5.42 9.22
N THR A 72 -13.98 6.06 8.41
CA THR A 72 -13.52 6.91 7.31
C THR A 72 -12.91 8.24 7.77
N PHE A 73 -12.95 8.53 9.07
CA PHE A 73 -12.47 9.78 9.67
C PHE A 73 -11.31 9.58 10.66
N TRP A 74 -10.78 8.37 10.81
CA TRP A 74 -9.69 8.03 11.75
C TRP A 74 -8.48 8.98 11.66
N TYR A 75 -8.21 9.52 10.47
CA TYR A 75 -7.08 10.41 10.22
C TYR A 75 -7.23 11.78 10.89
N LEU A 76 -8.45 12.20 11.26
CA LEU A 76 -8.71 13.53 11.84
C LEU A 76 -8.06 13.73 13.21
N ASP A 77 -7.77 12.64 13.92
CA ASP A 77 -7.02 12.68 15.18
C ASP A 77 -5.54 13.06 15.00
N ASN A 78 -5.03 13.03 13.76
CA ASN A 78 -3.61 13.21 13.46
C ASN A 78 -3.36 14.34 12.47
N TRP A 79 -4.22 14.49 11.47
CA TRP A 79 -4.05 15.44 10.38
C TRP A 79 -5.39 16.04 9.93
N SER A 80 -5.32 17.27 9.40
CA SER A 80 -6.46 17.82 8.65
C SER A 80 -6.75 16.97 7.40
N LYS A 81 -8.01 17.00 6.94
CA LYS A 81 -8.45 16.32 5.72
C LYS A 81 -7.51 16.56 4.53
N ASN A 82 -7.15 17.82 4.27
CA ASN A 82 -6.29 18.16 3.14
C ASN A 82 -4.86 17.60 3.30
N ALA A 83 -4.30 17.64 4.51
CA ALA A 83 -2.98 17.08 4.77
C ALA A 83 -2.98 15.56 4.60
N TYR A 84 -4.03 14.89 5.10
CA TYR A 84 -4.23 13.45 4.93
C TYR A 84 -4.27 13.05 3.46
N TYR A 85 -5.15 13.65 2.66
CA TYR A 85 -5.28 13.28 1.23
C TYR A 85 -4.02 13.59 0.42
N LYS A 86 -3.25 14.63 0.75
CA LYS A 86 -1.93 14.86 0.15
C LYS A 86 -0.95 13.73 0.48
N LYS A 87 -0.89 13.32 1.75
CA LYS A 87 -0.03 12.21 2.19
C LYS A 87 -0.46 10.88 1.56
N LEU A 88 -1.76 10.59 1.55
CA LEU A 88 -2.32 9.40 0.93
C LEU A 88 -2.00 9.34 -0.56
N ASN A 89 -2.21 10.45 -1.30
CA ASN A 89 -1.89 10.49 -2.73
C ASN A 89 -0.39 10.24 -2.99
N TYR A 90 0.50 10.84 -2.18
CA TYR A 90 1.93 10.57 -2.28
C TYR A 90 2.25 9.10 -2.01
N LEU A 91 1.76 8.55 -0.89
CA LEU A 91 1.98 7.17 -0.46
C LEU A 91 1.55 6.16 -1.52
N VAL A 92 0.36 6.37 -2.10
CA VAL A 92 -0.20 5.49 -3.11
C VAL A 92 0.65 5.48 -4.38
N ASN A 93 1.12 6.64 -4.84
CA ASN A 93 2.02 6.71 -6.00
C ASN A 93 3.38 6.07 -5.69
N LEU A 94 3.93 6.33 -4.50
CA LEU A 94 5.19 5.74 -4.05
C LEU A 94 5.12 4.21 -4.02
N PHE A 95 4.00 3.64 -3.56
CA PHE A 95 3.80 2.20 -3.56
C PHE A 95 3.73 1.62 -4.98
N ILE A 96 3.03 2.29 -5.89
CA ILE A 96 2.97 1.87 -7.30
C ILE A 96 4.38 1.88 -7.91
N ASP A 97 5.15 2.95 -7.67
CA ASP A 97 6.55 3.02 -8.12
C ASP A 97 7.38 1.87 -7.55
N TYR A 98 7.23 1.59 -6.26
CA TYR A 98 7.95 0.48 -5.60
C TYR A 98 7.64 -0.87 -6.26
N VAL A 99 6.36 -1.20 -6.45
CA VAL A 99 5.95 -2.50 -7.02
C VAL A 99 6.26 -2.60 -8.51
N CYS A 100 6.26 -1.49 -9.24
CA CYS A 100 6.51 -1.47 -10.69
C CYS A 100 8.00 -1.42 -11.07
N CYS A 101 8.89 -1.02 -10.16
CA CYS A 101 10.34 -1.04 -10.35
C CYS A 101 11.00 -2.39 -10.00
N LEU A 102 10.22 -3.38 -9.58
CA LEU A 102 10.63 -4.78 -9.31
C LEU A 102 10.36 -5.68 -10.51
#